data_AF-A0A8T5MTB6-F1
#
_entry.id   AF-A0A8T5MTB6-F1
#
_cell.length_a   1.000
_cell.length_b   1.000
_cell.length_c   1.000
_cell.angle_alpha   90.00
_cell.angle_beta   90.00
_cell.angle_gamma   90.00
#
_symmetry.space_group_name_H-M   'P 1'
#
loop_
_entity.id
_entity.type
_entity.pdbx_description
1 polymer ?
#
loop_
_entity_poly.entity_id
_entity_poly.type
_entity_poly.pdbx_seq_one_letter_code
_entity_poly.pdbx_strand_id
1 'polypeptide(L)'
;MEFSKKGELTTQQIVILIILIVSFAVIVFFLIRINLGKQTEQEICHNSVVTRGKSILPADTFPLQCKRRYVCMSSDGSCEAMTNPDIIRVNTKDELYGALSEQLAECWWMFGEGKVNYVGSDTLPTLYCSICSQIAFDDSVGNRVFEGTQEFDKREFYNYMATHTYSGDQTYLYYLLGTNDVNRIYSGDFGNVTLQNQYYSLVGAWSKTSAWTWAGLGAIGFVAIAATGGAGLVVGALAFTVGGVSTYFLAPVILGSSGNRFIPSTLVEVNSRQFNDLGCETITTSS
;
A
#
# COMPACT_ATOMS: atom_id res chain seq x y z
N MET A 1 -70.86 -3.19 7.91
CA MET A 1 -69.84 -2.76 8.89
C MET A 1 -69.41 -3.98 9.67
N GLU A 2 -68.35 -4.63 9.23
CA GLU A 2 -67.72 -5.74 9.96
C GLU A 2 -66.76 -5.14 10.99
N PHE A 3 -67.03 -5.39 12.27
CA PHE A 3 -66.11 -5.04 13.35
C PHE A 3 -65.01 -6.10 13.41
N SER A 4 -63.81 -5.72 12.99
CA SER A 4 -62.56 -6.45 13.19
C SER A 4 -62.46 -7.01 14.61
N LYS A 5 -62.37 -8.34 14.72
CA LYS A 5 -61.97 -9.03 15.94
C LYS A 5 -60.58 -8.54 16.33
N LYS A 6 -60.50 -7.76 17.40
CA LYS A 6 -59.22 -7.32 17.99
C LYS A 6 -58.48 -8.57 18.46
N GLY A 7 -57.32 -8.83 17.88
CA GLY A 7 -56.49 -9.98 18.18
C GLY A 7 -56.10 -9.98 19.66
N GLU A 8 -56.57 -10.99 20.37
CA GLU A 8 -56.07 -11.34 21.69
C GLU A 8 -54.66 -11.90 21.48
N LEU A 9 -53.65 -11.03 21.62
CA LEU A 9 -52.26 -11.45 21.70
C LEU A 9 -52.15 -12.38 22.90
N THR A 10 -52.10 -13.68 22.63
CA THR A 10 -51.97 -14.70 23.66
C THR A 10 -50.76 -14.37 24.52
N THR A 11 -50.91 -14.45 25.84
CA THR A 11 -49.84 -14.18 26.82
C THR A 11 -48.55 -14.94 26.50
N GLN A 12 -48.66 -16.09 25.83
CA GLN A 12 -47.56 -16.89 25.32
C GLN A 12 -46.67 -16.16 24.30
N GLN A 13 -47.27 -15.40 23.36
CA GLN A 13 -46.50 -14.63 22.37
C GLN A 13 -45.68 -13.51 23.03
N ILE A 14 -46.22 -12.89 24.08
CA ILE A 14 -45.52 -11.86 24.85
C ILE A 14 -44.29 -12.44 25.54
N VAL A 15 -44.42 -13.62 26.16
CA VAL A 15 -43.30 -14.29 26.83
C VAL A 15 -42.19 -14.67 25.85
N ILE A 16 -42.52 -15.23 24.69
CA ILE A 16 -41.54 -15.59 23.66
C ILE A 16 -40.80 -14.35 23.15
N LEU A 17 -41.51 -13.25 22.93
CA LEU A 17 -40.91 -11.99 22.50
C LEU A 17 -39.90 -11.45 23.52
N ILE A 18 -40.23 -11.50 24.82
CA ILE A 18 -39.32 -11.06 25.89
C ILE A 18 -38.05 -11.91 25.90
N ILE A 19 -38.16 -13.24 25.79
CA ILE A 19 -37.00 -14.13 25.76
C ILE A 19 -36.12 -13.83 24.54
N LEU A 20 -36.72 -13.55 23.38
CA LEU A 20 -35.98 -13.20 22.16
C LEU A 20 -35.23 -11.87 22.33
N ILE A 21 -35.87 -10.84 22.88
CA ILE A 21 -35.22 -9.54 23.13
C ILE A 21 -34.10 -9.67 24.15
N VAL A 22 -34.32 -10.39 25.26
CA VAL A 22 -33.29 -10.59 26.31
C VAL A 22 -32.11 -11.39 25.76
N SER A 23 -32.35 -12.46 25.00
CA SER A 23 -31.28 -13.24 24.38
C SER A 23 -30.47 -12.43 23.37
N PHE A 24 -31.13 -11.65 22.51
CA PHE A 24 -30.45 -10.74 21.59
C PHE A 24 -29.62 -9.69 22.34
N ALA A 25 -30.17 -9.07 23.39
CA ALA A 25 -29.45 -8.10 24.20
C ALA A 25 -28.22 -8.71 24.88
N VAL A 26 -28.32 -9.95 25.39
CA VAL A 26 -27.18 -10.68 25.96
C VAL A 26 -26.10 -10.93 24.89
N ILE A 27 -26.47 -11.38 23.69
CA ILE A 27 -25.52 -11.59 22.59
C ILE A 27 -24.82 -10.28 22.21
N VAL A 28 -25.57 -9.18 22.01
CA VAL A 28 -25.02 -7.87 21.69
C VAL A 28 -24.08 -7.37 22.79
N PHE A 29 -24.47 -7.56 24.06
CA PHE A 29 -23.62 -7.21 25.19
C PHE A 29 -22.29 -7.97 25.17
N PHE A 30 -22.31 -9.28 24.88
CA PHE A 30 -21.09 -10.06 24.70
C PHE A 30 -20.26 -9.58 23.51
N LEU A 31 -20.88 -9.28 22.36
CA LEU A 31 -20.15 -8.75 21.20
C LEU A 31 -19.45 -7.42 21.48
N ILE A 32 -20.10 -6.52 22.23
CA ILE A 32 -19.49 -5.25 22.67
C ILE A 32 -18.37 -5.51 23.69
N ARG A 33 -18.57 -6.45 24.62
CA ARG A 33 -17.60 -6.79 25.68
C ARG A 33 -16.39 -7.58 25.21
N ILE A 34 -16.49 -8.31 24.11
CA ILE A 34 -15.36 -9.03 23.50
C ILE A 34 -14.30 -8.06 22.97
N ASN A 35 -14.55 -6.74 23.07
CA ASN A 35 -13.60 -5.72 22.66
C ASN A 35 -13.23 -6.00 21.21
N LEU A 36 -14.25 -6.02 20.33
CA LEU A 36 -14.09 -6.00 18.87
C LEU A 36 -12.90 -5.10 18.62
N GLY A 37 -11.74 -5.70 18.37
CA GLY A 37 -10.45 -5.04 18.55
C GLY A 37 -10.52 -3.71 17.81
N LYS A 38 -10.04 -2.63 18.43
CA LYS A 38 -10.02 -1.34 17.74
C LYS A 38 -9.37 -1.59 16.39
N GLN A 39 -10.18 -1.57 15.33
CA GLN A 39 -9.68 -1.87 14.00
C GLN A 39 -8.61 -0.84 13.73
N THR A 40 -7.45 -1.32 13.33
CA THR A 40 -6.36 -0.41 12.97
C THR A 40 -6.78 0.34 11.71
N GLU A 41 -6.28 1.57 11.52
CA GLU A 41 -6.56 2.33 10.30
C GLU A 41 -6.12 1.55 9.05
N GLN A 42 -5.12 0.69 9.18
CA GLN A 42 -4.65 -0.24 8.16
C GLN A 42 -5.69 -1.32 7.83
N GLU A 43 -6.32 -1.92 8.83
CA GLU A 43 -7.40 -2.90 8.62
C GLU A 43 -8.63 -2.26 7.99
N ILE A 44 -8.98 -1.04 8.40
CA ILE A 44 -10.06 -0.26 7.79
C ILE A 44 -9.76 0.01 6.31
N CYS A 45 -8.55 0.46 6.00
CA CYS A 45 -8.10 0.66 4.63
C CYS A 45 -8.19 -0.64 3.82
N HIS A 46 -7.61 -1.73 4.31
CA HIS A 46 -7.64 -3.03 3.65
C HIS A 46 -9.07 -3.52 3.37
N ASN A 47 -9.93 -3.45 4.38
CA ASN A 47 -11.33 -3.85 4.24
C ASN A 47 -12.07 -2.97 3.22
N SER A 48 -11.78 -1.67 3.18
CA SER A 48 -12.37 -0.76 2.18
C SER A 48 -11.90 -1.09 0.76
N VAL A 49 -10.61 -1.40 0.57
CA VAL A 49 -10.03 -1.82 -0.71
C VAL A 49 -10.66 -3.13 -1.18
N VAL A 50 -10.73 -4.14 -0.31
CA VAL A 50 -11.33 -5.45 -0.60
C VAL A 50 -12.82 -5.30 -0.93
N THR A 51 -13.56 -4.49 -0.17
CA THR A 51 -14.99 -4.25 -0.42
C THR A 51 -15.20 -3.58 -1.77
N ARG A 52 -14.44 -2.52 -2.06
CA ARG A 52 -14.51 -1.80 -3.33
C ARG A 52 -14.18 -2.73 -4.51
N GLY A 53 -13.11 -3.52 -4.42
CA GLY A 53 -12.69 -4.39 -5.52
C GLY A 53 -13.53 -5.66 -5.71
N LYS A 54 -14.39 -6.03 -4.74
CA LYS A 54 -15.39 -7.10 -4.89
C LYS A 54 -16.78 -6.59 -5.25
N SER A 55 -16.99 -5.28 -5.22
CA SER A 55 -18.28 -4.68 -5.51
C SER A 55 -18.65 -4.80 -6.98
N ILE A 56 -19.93 -5.08 -7.26
CA ILE A 56 -20.51 -4.98 -8.59
C ILE A 56 -20.89 -3.53 -8.95
N LEU A 57 -20.93 -2.65 -7.94
CA LEU A 57 -21.26 -1.25 -8.12
C LEU A 57 -20.04 -0.47 -8.63
N PRO A 58 -20.27 0.67 -9.28
CA PRO A 58 -19.21 1.61 -9.65
C PRO A 58 -18.26 1.92 -8.48
N ALA A 59 -16.96 2.01 -8.79
CA ALA A 59 -15.90 2.09 -7.79
C ALA A 59 -15.99 3.34 -6.89
N ASP A 60 -16.56 4.42 -7.41
CA ASP A 60 -16.89 5.67 -6.72
C ASP A 60 -17.95 5.52 -5.61
N THR A 61 -18.74 4.44 -5.63
CA THR A 61 -19.77 4.18 -4.60
C THR A 61 -19.14 3.83 -3.24
N PHE A 62 -17.95 3.24 -3.24
CA PHE A 62 -17.23 2.85 -2.02
C PHE A 62 -15.93 3.66 -1.92
N PRO A 63 -15.95 4.82 -1.22
CA PRO A 63 -14.73 5.58 -1.02
C PRO A 63 -13.72 4.76 -0.23
N LEU A 64 -12.44 4.84 -0.62
CA LEU A 64 -11.39 4.19 0.14
C LEU A 64 -11.20 4.92 1.47
N GLN A 65 -11.19 4.16 2.56
CA GLN A 65 -11.00 4.67 3.92
C GLN A 65 -9.54 4.54 4.34
N CYS A 66 -8.63 4.82 3.41
CA CYS A 66 -7.20 4.76 3.65
C CYS A 66 -6.72 6.13 4.11
N LYS A 67 -6.21 6.21 5.34
CA LYS A 67 -5.57 7.42 5.86
C LYS A 67 -4.08 7.35 5.65
N ARG A 68 -3.48 8.47 5.23
CA ARG A 68 -2.02 8.59 5.11
C ARG A 68 -1.40 8.61 6.50
N ARG A 69 -0.42 7.73 6.72
CA ARG A 69 0.42 7.76 7.92
C ARG A 69 1.59 8.73 7.74
N TYR A 70 1.97 9.43 8.79
CA TYR A 70 3.18 10.24 8.81
C TYR A 70 4.19 9.53 9.71
N VAL A 71 5.29 9.06 9.13
CA VAL A 71 6.28 8.24 9.82
C VAL A 71 7.60 8.97 9.80
N CYS A 72 8.27 9.01 10.95
CA CYS A 72 9.59 9.60 11.05
C CYS A 72 10.59 8.59 11.58
N MET A 73 11.64 8.34 10.81
CA MET A 73 12.75 7.49 11.20
C MET A 73 13.76 8.33 11.98
N SER A 74 14.08 7.95 13.21
CA SER A 74 14.94 8.74 14.09
C SER A 74 15.86 7.87 14.94
N SER A 75 17.08 8.32 15.19
CA SER A 75 18.01 7.61 16.09
C SER A 75 17.93 8.11 17.54
N ASP A 76 17.55 9.36 17.77
CA ASP A 76 17.40 9.92 19.12
C ASP A 76 15.94 9.99 19.60
N GLY A 77 14.99 9.67 18.73
CA GLY A 77 13.56 9.72 19.02
C GLY A 77 12.95 11.11 18.91
N SER A 78 13.68 12.08 18.35
CA SER A 78 13.13 13.36 17.92
C SER A 78 12.74 13.32 16.44
N CYS A 79 11.88 14.25 16.01
CA CYS A 79 11.58 14.42 14.60
C CYS A 79 11.13 15.85 14.32
N GLU A 80 12.01 16.66 13.75
CA GLU A 80 11.70 18.05 13.38
C GLU A 80 11.08 18.17 11.99
N ALA A 81 11.27 17.15 11.14
CA ALA A 81 10.83 17.16 9.75
C ALA A 81 9.30 17.12 9.57
N MET A 82 8.53 16.74 10.60
CA MET A 82 7.08 16.55 10.51
C MET A 82 6.35 16.94 11.80
N THR A 83 5.09 17.39 11.69
CA THR A 83 4.23 17.67 12.85
C THR A 83 3.51 16.39 13.30
N ASN A 84 3.78 15.93 14.52
CA ASN A 84 3.14 14.76 15.16
C ASN A 84 3.23 13.44 14.35
N PRO A 85 4.41 13.00 13.89
CA PRO A 85 4.58 11.72 13.22
C PRO A 85 4.62 10.54 14.20
N ASP A 86 4.36 9.34 13.68
CA ASP A 86 4.74 8.09 14.33
C ASP A 86 6.27 7.96 14.28
N ILE A 87 6.94 8.02 15.43
CA ILE A 87 8.41 7.95 15.51
C ILE A 87 8.86 6.50 15.59
N ILE A 88 9.65 6.06 14.60
CA ILE A 88 10.30 4.76 14.58
C ILE A 88 11.78 4.95 14.91
N ARG A 89 12.22 4.33 16.01
CA ARG A 89 13.61 4.40 16.44
C ARG A 89 14.49 3.43 15.67
N VAL A 90 15.55 3.95 15.07
CA VAL A 90 16.50 3.19 14.24
C VAL A 90 17.93 3.56 14.63
N ASN A 91 18.74 2.56 14.97
CA ASN A 91 20.12 2.74 15.44
C ASN A 91 21.15 2.19 14.46
N THR A 92 20.72 1.34 13.54
CA THR A 92 21.58 0.68 12.55
C THR A 92 20.96 0.75 11.15
N LYS A 93 21.79 0.53 10.12
CA LYS A 93 21.31 0.49 8.73
C LYS A 93 20.25 -0.61 8.54
N ASP A 94 20.48 -1.76 9.14
CA ASP A 94 19.55 -2.90 9.08
C ASP A 94 18.22 -2.60 9.77
N GLU A 95 18.22 -1.90 10.90
CA GLU A 95 16.98 -1.44 11.56
C GLU A 95 16.22 -0.45 10.68
N LEU A 96 16.92 0.48 10.03
CA LEU A 96 16.30 1.43 9.10
C LEU A 96 15.72 0.72 7.88
N TYR A 97 16.49 -0.15 7.22
CA TYR A 97 16.03 -0.91 6.06
C TYR A 97 14.88 -1.84 6.44
N GLY A 98 14.92 -2.47 7.63
CA GLY A 98 13.80 -3.25 8.16
C GLY A 98 12.54 -2.41 8.33
N ALA A 99 12.65 -1.25 8.99
CA ALA A 99 11.52 -0.34 9.19
C ALA A 99 10.92 0.17 7.87
N LEU A 100 11.76 0.53 6.89
CA LEU A 100 11.30 0.92 5.56
C LEU A 100 10.62 -0.24 4.83
N SER A 101 11.20 -1.44 4.88
CA SER A 101 10.65 -2.64 4.24
C SER A 101 9.28 -3.00 4.82
N GLU A 102 9.11 -2.88 6.13
CA GLU A 102 7.82 -3.08 6.80
C GLU A 102 6.77 -2.07 6.34
N GLN A 103 7.14 -0.79 6.20
CA GLN A 103 6.23 0.25 5.67
C GLN A 103 5.81 -0.02 4.22
N LEU A 104 6.68 -0.61 3.40
CA LEU A 104 6.33 -1.03 2.05
C LEU A 104 5.43 -2.28 2.05
N ALA A 105 5.74 -3.27 2.88
CA ALA A 105 4.96 -4.50 3.00
C ALA A 105 3.54 -4.24 3.53
N GLU A 106 3.41 -3.45 4.61
CA GLU A 106 2.12 -3.02 5.15
C GLU A 106 1.29 -2.29 4.07
N CYS A 107 1.92 -1.38 3.32
CA CYS A 107 1.26 -0.67 2.23
C CYS A 107 0.76 -1.62 1.14
N TRP A 108 1.58 -2.59 0.73
CA TRP A 108 1.19 -3.57 -0.26
C TRP A 108 0.04 -4.47 0.20
N TRP A 109 0.07 -4.89 1.46
CA TRP A 109 -1.00 -5.65 2.10
C TRP A 109 -2.31 -4.86 2.16
N MET A 110 -2.26 -3.58 2.57
CA MET A 110 -3.43 -2.71 2.63
C MET A 110 -4.16 -2.62 1.28
N PHE A 111 -3.42 -2.66 0.19
CA PHE A 111 -3.99 -2.57 -1.17
C PHE A 111 -4.28 -3.94 -1.81
N GLY A 112 -4.30 -5.00 -1.01
CA GLY A 112 -4.78 -6.32 -1.43
C GLY A 112 -3.78 -7.12 -2.27
N GLU A 113 -2.48 -6.77 -2.21
CA GLU A 113 -1.38 -7.59 -2.74
C GLU A 113 -1.53 -7.95 -4.23
N GLY A 114 -2.13 -7.06 -5.03
CA GLY A 114 -2.41 -7.29 -6.46
C GLY A 114 -3.55 -8.28 -6.75
N LYS A 115 -4.19 -8.83 -5.71
CA LYS A 115 -5.33 -9.75 -5.79
C LYS A 115 -6.67 -9.04 -5.96
N VAL A 116 -6.71 -7.73 -5.72
CA VAL A 116 -7.94 -6.93 -5.70
C VAL A 116 -7.88 -5.82 -6.74
N ASN A 117 -8.87 -5.74 -7.64
CA ASN A 117 -9.01 -4.61 -8.55
C ASN A 117 -9.87 -3.51 -7.90
N TYR A 118 -9.24 -2.61 -7.15
CA TYR A 118 -9.95 -1.52 -6.45
C TYR A 118 -10.12 -0.25 -7.31
N VAL A 119 -9.45 -0.16 -8.46
CA VAL A 119 -9.54 1.01 -9.35
C VAL A 119 -10.73 0.94 -10.30
N GLY A 120 -11.22 -0.26 -10.58
CA GLY A 120 -12.35 -0.49 -11.49
C GLY A 120 -11.91 -0.70 -12.94
N SER A 121 -12.77 -0.30 -13.88
CA SER A 121 -12.53 -0.43 -15.32
C SER A 121 -12.85 0.90 -16.01
N ASP A 122 -11.81 1.57 -16.48
CA ASP A 122 -11.96 2.75 -17.34
C ASP A 122 -11.79 2.37 -18.80
N THR A 123 -12.25 3.26 -19.67
CA THR A 123 -12.10 3.11 -21.12
C THR A 123 -10.66 3.32 -21.58
N LEU A 124 -9.91 4.16 -20.86
CA LEU A 124 -8.50 4.47 -21.10
C LEU A 124 -7.66 4.00 -19.91
N PRO A 125 -6.41 3.56 -20.17
CA PRO A 125 -5.53 3.11 -19.10
C PRO A 125 -5.11 4.30 -18.24
N THR A 126 -5.65 4.37 -17.04
CA THR A 126 -5.30 5.38 -16.04
C THR A 126 -4.51 4.70 -14.94
N LEU A 127 -3.36 5.29 -14.57
CA LEU A 127 -2.61 4.89 -13.40
C LEU A 127 -3.18 5.62 -12.18
N TYR A 128 -3.75 4.86 -11.26
CA TYR A 128 -4.18 5.37 -9.97
C TYR A 128 -3.13 5.07 -8.92
N CYS A 129 -2.70 6.10 -8.18
CA CYS A 129 -1.74 5.93 -7.11
C CYS A 129 -2.38 6.19 -5.76
N SER A 130 -1.95 5.44 -4.75
CA SER A 130 -2.37 5.60 -3.38
C SER A 130 -1.15 5.71 -2.47
N ILE A 131 -1.13 6.76 -1.66
CA ILE A 131 -0.04 7.05 -0.73
C ILE A 131 -0.41 6.46 0.63
N CYS A 132 0.32 5.44 1.06
CA CYS A 132 0.11 4.78 2.35
C CYS A 132 0.73 5.58 3.49
N SER A 133 1.97 6.01 3.29
CA SER A 133 2.70 6.80 4.28
C SER A 133 3.59 7.86 3.63
N GLN A 134 3.80 8.94 4.38
CA GLN A 134 4.81 9.94 4.11
C GLN A 134 5.90 9.77 5.17
N ILE A 135 7.09 9.45 4.71
CA ILE A 135 8.25 9.07 5.50
C ILE A 135 9.25 10.22 5.46
N ALA A 136 9.68 10.66 6.63
CA ALA A 136 10.81 11.56 6.79
C ALA A 136 11.93 10.87 7.58
N PHE A 137 13.15 11.36 7.42
CA PHE A 137 14.28 10.96 8.23
C PHE A 137 14.72 12.15 9.07
N ASP A 138 15.00 11.89 10.33
CA ASP A 138 15.62 12.85 11.22
C ASP A 138 17.13 12.96 10.91
N ASP A 139 17.72 14.14 11.11
CA ASP A 139 19.15 14.37 10.88
C ASP A 139 20.04 13.42 11.69
N SER A 140 19.56 12.93 12.84
CA SER A 140 20.25 11.93 13.66
C SER A 140 20.48 10.61 12.91
N VAL A 141 19.64 10.25 11.94
CA VAL A 141 19.81 9.04 11.12
C VAL A 141 21.06 9.18 10.25
N GLY A 142 21.21 10.26 9.50
CA GLY A 142 22.40 10.48 8.67
C GLY A 142 23.68 10.54 9.51
N ASN A 143 23.62 11.22 10.66
CA ASN A 143 24.78 11.40 11.53
C ASN A 143 25.20 10.12 12.27
N ARG A 144 24.26 9.29 12.73
CA ARG A 144 24.56 8.12 13.57
C ARG A 144 24.52 6.79 12.84
N VAL A 145 23.59 6.62 11.89
CA VAL A 145 23.39 5.36 11.16
C VAL A 145 24.28 5.29 9.92
N PHE A 146 24.54 6.44 9.30
CA PHE A 146 25.28 6.54 8.04
C PHE A 146 26.59 7.33 8.15
N GLU A 147 27.14 7.45 9.36
CA GLU A 147 28.46 8.05 9.63
C GLU A 147 28.63 9.46 9.02
N GLY A 148 27.56 10.25 8.99
CA GLY A 148 27.53 11.60 8.46
C GLY A 148 27.14 11.71 6.99
N THR A 149 26.96 10.58 6.28
CA THR A 149 26.38 10.62 4.93
C THR A 149 24.87 10.86 4.99
N GLN A 150 24.39 11.73 4.10
CA GLN A 150 22.99 12.18 4.05
C GLN A 150 22.19 11.45 2.97
N GLU A 151 22.69 10.30 2.52
CA GLU A 151 22.06 9.48 1.50
C GLU A 151 22.41 8.00 1.68
N PHE A 152 21.59 7.11 1.13
CA PHE A 152 21.89 5.69 1.03
C PHE A 152 21.56 5.14 -0.36
N ASP A 153 22.28 4.10 -0.77
CA ASP A 153 22.11 3.45 -2.07
C ASP A 153 20.81 2.64 -2.10
N LYS A 154 19.91 2.95 -3.05
CA LYS A 154 18.63 2.25 -3.17
C LYS A 154 18.84 0.77 -3.54
N ARG A 155 19.87 0.42 -4.33
CA ARG A 155 20.21 -0.98 -4.63
C ARG A 155 20.61 -1.75 -3.38
N GLU A 156 21.34 -1.12 -2.44
CA GLU A 156 21.66 -1.74 -1.14
C GLU A 156 20.39 -2.07 -0.37
N PHE A 157 19.43 -1.14 -0.33
CA PHE A 157 18.12 -1.38 0.29
C PHE A 157 17.33 -2.53 -0.39
N TYR A 158 17.34 -2.62 -1.72
CA TYR A 158 16.72 -3.76 -2.43
C TYR A 158 17.43 -5.09 -2.15
N ASN A 159 18.76 -5.09 -2.00
CA ASN A 159 19.52 -6.27 -1.60
C ASN A 159 19.19 -6.70 -0.16
N TYR A 160 18.96 -5.74 0.75
CA TYR A 160 18.46 -6.03 2.09
C TYR A 160 17.10 -6.75 2.01
N MET A 161 16.14 -6.20 1.28
CA MET A 161 14.82 -6.82 1.08
C MET A 161 14.89 -8.22 0.45
N ALA A 162 15.89 -8.48 -0.39
CA ALA A 162 16.11 -9.77 -1.04
C ALA A 162 16.59 -10.88 -0.09
N THR A 163 17.17 -10.51 1.05
CA THR A 163 17.82 -11.45 1.98
C THR A 163 17.12 -11.54 3.34
N HIS A 164 16.27 -10.57 3.70
CA HIS A 164 15.57 -10.52 4.98
C HIS A 164 14.12 -11.02 4.87
N THR A 165 13.73 -11.87 5.81
CA THR A 165 12.41 -12.50 5.90
C THR A 165 11.33 -11.53 6.39
N TYR A 166 10.19 -11.49 5.71
CA TYR A 166 8.99 -10.77 6.13
C TYR A 166 8.05 -11.67 6.95
N SER A 167 7.54 -12.74 6.34
CA SER A 167 6.67 -13.71 7.02
C SER A 167 6.94 -15.14 6.55
N GLY A 168 7.14 -16.04 7.52
CA GLY A 168 7.59 -17.40 7.25
C GLY A 168 8.92 -17.42 6.50
N ASP A 169 8.97 -18.16 5.38
CA ASP A 169 10.17 -18.31 4.55
C ASP A 169 10.25 -17.31 3.38
N GLN A 170 9.36 -16.31 3.34
CA GLN A 170 9.34 -15.30 2.27
C GLN A 170 10.09 -14.05 2.70
N THR A 171 10.98 -13.57 1.84
CA THR A 171 11.68 -12.29 2.01
C THR A 171 10.76 -11.12 1.63
N TYR A 172 11.11 -9.90 2.07
CA TYR A 172 10.38 -8.69 1.70
C TYR A 172 10.29 -8.51 0.17
N LEU A 173 11.40 -8.74 -0.54
CA LEU A 173 11.44 -8.55 -1.99
C LEU A 173 10.58 -9.60 -2.72
N TYR A 174 10.63 -10.85 -2.27
CA TYR A 174 9.78 -11.91 -2.83
C TYR A 174 8.31 -11.63 -2.55
N TYR A 175 7.97 -11.16 -1.35
CA TYR A 175 6.61 -10.80 -0.99
C TYR A 175 6.05 -9.68 -1.87
N LEU A 176 6.83 -8.61 -2.08
CA LEU A 176 6.41 -7.46 -2.88
C LEU A 176 6.40 -7.76 -4.39
N LEU A 177 7.40 -8.48 -4.89
CA LEU A 177 7.70 -8.54 -6.33
C LEU A 177 7.70 -9.95 -6.93
N GLY A 178 7.62 -11.00 -6.11
CA GLY A 178 7.69 -12.39 -6.56
C GLY A 178 9.10 -12.88 -6.95
N THR A 179 10.16 -12.12 -6.65
CA THR A 179 11.55 -12.47 -6.96
C THR A 179 12.51 -12.00 -5.87
N ASN A 180 13.59 -12.75 -5.65
CA ASN A 180 14.73 -12.34 -4.81
C ASN A 180 15.90 -11.78 -5.61
N ASP A 181 15.83 -11.85 -6.94
CA ASP A 181 16.90 -11.37 -7.80
C ASP A 181 16.68 -9.89 -8.14
N VAL A 182 17.46 -9.02 -7.50
CA VAL A 182 17.45 -7.57 -7.72
C VAL A 182 17.77 -7.21 -9.17
N ASN A 183 18.64 -7.97 -9.83
CA ASN A 183 19.02 -7.70 -11.22
C ASN A 183 17.92 -8.09 -12.21
N ARG A 184 17.02 -9.00 -11.83
CA ARG A 184 15.80 -9.29 -12.62
C ARG A 184 14.77 -8.18 -12.51
N ILE A 185 14.84 -7.33 -11.49
CA ILE A 185 13.95 -6.18 -11.39
C ILE A 185 14.49 -5.06 -12.25
N TYR A 186 15.78 -4.76 -12.12
CA TYR A 186 16.46 -3.73 -12.89
C TYR A 186 17.98 -3.91 -12.85
N SER A 187 18.63 -3.87 -14.01
CA SER A 187 20.09 -4.01 -14.11
C SER A 187 20.83 -2.67 -14.11
N GLY A 188 20.13 -1.54 -14.23
CA GLY A 188 20.73 -0.20 -14.28
C GLY A 188 20.95 0.42 -12.89
N ASP A 189 21.07 1.75 -12.87
CA ASP A 189 21.24 2.51 -11.63
C ASP A 189 19.91 2.72 -10.86
N PHE A 190 19.89 2.28 -9.61
CA PHE A 190 18.73 2.49 -8.72
C PHE A 190 18.69 3.92 -8.14
N GLY A 191 19.81 4.64 -8.21
CA GLY A 191 19.99 5.94 -7.58
C GLY A 191 20.11 5.87 -6.06
N ASN A 192 20.15 7.04 -5.44
CA ASN A 192 20.27 7.22 -4.00
C ASN A 192 18.96 7.76 -3.39
N VAL A 193 18.79 7.51 -2.10
CA VAL A 193 17.74 8.11 -1.26
C VAL A 193 18.41 9.12 -0.34
N THR A 194 18.09 10.40 -0.50
CA THR A 194 18.61 11.50 0.32
C THR A 194 17.80 11.65 1.60
N LEU A 195 18.43 11.53 2.76
CA LEU A 195 17.78 11.56 4.08
C LEU A 195 17.12 12.90 4.40
N GLN A 196 17.58 13.99 3.78
CA GLN A 196 16.99 15.34 3.95
C GLN A 196 15.62 15.49 3.28
N ASN A 197 15.27 14.58 2.37
CA ASN A 197 14.02 14.63 1.62
C ASN A 197 12.95 13.77 2.29
N GLN A 198 11.69 14.08 1.97
CA GLN A 198 10.56 13.25 2.35
C GLN A 198 10.20 12.29 1.23
N TYR A 199 9.69 11.11 1.59
CA TYR A 199 9.35 10.05 0.64
C TYR A 199 7.92 9.57 0.86
N TYR A 200 7.24 9.21 -0.23
CA TYR A 200 5.99 8.46 -0.18
C TYR A 200 6.28 6.96 -0.27
N SER A 201 5.66 6.19 0.62
CA SER A 201 5.35 4.77 0.36
C SER A 201 4.06 4.75 -0.46
N LEU A 202 4.19 4.43 -1.75
CA LEU A 202 3.06 4.47 -2.67
C LEU A 202 2.90 3.15 -3.40
N VAL A 203 1.64 2.82 -3.67
CA VAL A 203 1.24 1.75 -4.57
C VAL A 203 0.49 2.33 -5.75
N GLY A 204 0.61 1.67 -6.90
CA GLY A 204 -0.08 2.04 -8.12
C GLY A 204 -0.91 0.88 -8.66
N ALA A 205 -2.05 1.18 -9.25
CA ALA A 205 -2.86 0.20 -9.97
C ALA A 205 -3.38 0.83 -11.26
N TRP A 206 -3.25 0.12 -12.37
CA TRP A 206 -3.82 0.55 -13.63
C TRP A 206 -5.26 0.07 -13.76
N SER A 207 -6.13 0.93 -14.27
CA SER A 207 -7.46 0.53 -14.70
C SER A 207 -7.38 -0.51 -15.82
N LYS A 208 -8.34 -1.44 -15.82
CA LYS A 208 -8.31 -2.63 -16.68
C LYS A 208 -8.33 -2.22 -18.15
N THR A 209 -7.26 -2.54 -18.91
CA THR A 209 -7.21 -2.26 -20.35
C THR A 209 -6.57 -3.39 -21.15
N SER A 210 -6.81 -3.38 -22.46
CA SER A 210 -6.19 -4.31 -23.40
C SER A 210 -4.66 -4.15 -23.39
N ALA A 211 -3.93 -5.27 -23.43
CA ALA A 211 -2.48 -5.36 -23.28
C ALA A 211 -1.61 -4.57 -24.29
N TRP A 212 -2.21 -3.82 -25.23
CA TRP A 212 -1.53 -3.14 -26.34
C TRP A 212 -1.41 -1.61 -26.21
N THR A 213 -2.19 -0.96 -25.33
CA THR A 213 -2.27 0.53 -25.31
C THR A 213 -1.10 1.21 -24.58
N TRP A 214 -0.20 0.47 -23.93
CA TRP A 214 0.79 1.02 -22.99
C TRP A 214 2.12 1.46 -23.62
N ALA A 215 2.42 1.06 -24.86
CA ALA A 215 3.66 1.46 -25.54
C ALA A 215 3.73 2.96 -25.89
N GLY A 216 2.65 3.73 -25.61
CA GLY A 216 2.54 5.17 -25.90
C GLY A 216 2.53 6.10 -24.69
N LEU A 217 2.70 5.59 -23.45
CA LEU A 217 2.66 6.43 -22.24
C LEU A 217 3.99 7.16 -22.00
N GLY A 218 4.26 8.20 -22.80
CA GLY A 218 5.10 9.35 -22.44
C GLY A 218 6.54 9.08 -21.97
N ALA A 219 7.15 10.06 -21.30
CA ALA A 219 8.59 10.13 -20.96
C ALA A 219 9.12 9.07 -19.99
N ILE A 220 8.28 8.14 -19.52
CA ILE A 220 8.70 7.02 -18.67
C ILE A 220 9.00 5.82 -19.57
N GLY A 221 10.26 5.41 -19.63
CA GLY A 221 10.68 4.22 -20.34
C GLY A 221 10.21 2.97 -19.61
N PHE A 222 9.33 2.20 -20.23
CA PHE A 222 9.01 0.85 -19.74
C PHE A 222 10.03 -0.14 -20.28
N VAL A 223 10.76 -0.79 -19.37
CA VAL A 223 11.64 -1.91 -19.72
C VAL A 223 10.85 -3.18 -19.51
N ALA A 224 10.49 -3.87 -20.60
CA ALA A 224 9.82 -5.17 -20.51
C ALA A 224 10.81 -6.21 -19.97
N ILE A 225 10.42 -6.89 -18.89
CA ILE A 225 11.21 -7.96 -18.31
C ILE A 225 10.30 -9.17 -18.19
N ALA A 226 10.68 -10.29 -18.80
CA ALA A 226 9.97 -11.55 -18.66
C ALA A 226 10.58 -12.33 -17.49
N ALA A 227 10.00 -12.20 -16.29
CA ALA A 227 10.41 -13.01 -15.14
C ALA A 227 9.32 -14.03 -14.77
N THR A 228 9.42 -15.25 -15.29
CA THR A 228 8.52 -16.35 -14.93
C THR A 228 9.00 -17.04 -13.64
N GLY A 229 8.34 -16.79 -12.51
CA GLY A 229 8.56 -17.53 -11.26
C GLY A 229 7.68 -16.99 -10.13
N GLY A 230 6.83 -17.83 -9.54
CA GLY A 230 5.99 -17.47 -8.38
C GLY A 230 4.71 -16.69 -8.69
N ALA A 231 3.89 -16.42 -7.67
CA ALA A 231 2.52 -15.90 -7.75
C ALA A 231 2.37 -14.46 -8.29
N GLY A 232 3.46 -13.81 -8.70
CA GLY A 232 3.47 -12.52 -9.38
C GLY A 232 4.48 -12.53 -10.52
N LEU A 233 4.03 -12.24 -11.74
CA LEU A 233 4.91 -12.07 -12.89
C LEU A 233 5.39 -10.61 -12.89
N VAL A 234 6.67 -10.35 -12.61
CA VAL A 234 7.27 -9.04 -12.93
C VAL A 234 7.23 -8.91 -14.44
N VAL A 235 6.49 -7.92 -14.93
CA VAL A 235 6.28 -7.69 -16.38
C VAL A 235 7.17 -6.58 -16.90
N GLY A 236 7.74 -5.76 -16.01
CA GLY A 236 8.72 -4.76 -16.36
C GLY A 236 9.08 -3.83 -15.20
N ALA A 237 9.83 -2.80 -15.54
CA ALA A 237 10.18 -1.71 -14.65
C ALA A 237 9.90 -0.36 -15.32
N LEU A 238 9.46 0.60 -14.52
CA LEU A 238 9.42 2.01 -14.89
C LEU A 238 10.81 2.61 -14.64
N ALA A 239 11.39 3.20 -15.66
CA ALA A 239 12.64 3.94 -15.56
C ALA A 239 12.48 5.35 -16.16
N PHE A 240 13.17 6.32 -15.59
CA PHE A 240 13.16 7.70 -16.09
C PHE A 240 14.51 8.08 -16.70
N THR A 241 14.50 8.73 -17.87
CA THR A 241 15.72 9.26 -18.50
C THR A 241 15.93 10.74 -18.19
N VAL A 242 17.00 11.09 -17.49
CA VAL A 242 17.39 12.50 -17.30
C VAL A 242 18.41 12.88 -18.38
N GLY A 243 18.08 13.86 -19.23
CA GLY A 243 19.03 14.43 -20.19
C GLY A 243 19.55 13.49 -21.28
N GLY A 244 18.90 12.35 -21.51
CA GLY A 244 19.23 11.42 -22.60
C GLY A 244 20.41 10.48 -22.36
N VAL A 245 21.00 10.46 -21.15
CA VAL A 245 22.21 9.66 -20.88
C VAL A 245 22.06 8.69 -19.71
N SER A 246 21.27 9.01 -18.67
CA SER A 246 21.08 8.12 -17.52
C SER A 246 19.61 7.73 -17.31
N THR A 247 19.35 6.42 -17.21
CA THR A 247 18.07 5.82 -16.83
C THR A 247 18.09 5.44 -15.36
N TYR A 248 17.20 6.01 -14.56
CA TYR A 248 17.04 5.69 -13.14
C TYR A 248 15.84 4.79 -12.91
N PHE A 249 15.99 3.80 -12.03
CA PHE A 249 14.89 2.95 -11.60
C PHE A 249 13.85 3.75 -10.79
N LEU A 250 12.61 3.76 -11.27
CA LEU A 250 11.52 4.38 -10.54
C LEU A 250 10.79 3.34 -9.69
N ALA A 251 10.16 2.38 -10.35
CA ALA A 251 9.34 1.37 -9.68
C ALA A 251 9.18 0.11 -10.54
N PRO A 252 9.03 -1.07 -9.92
CA PRO A 252 8.70 -2.29 -10.64
C PRO A 252 7.22 -2.32 -11.04
N VAL A 253 6.89 -3.06 -12.11
CA VAL A 253 5.52 -3.33 -12.52
C VAL A 253 5.28 -4.83 -12.51
N ILE A 254 4.25 -5.25 -11.78
CA ILE A 254 3.85 -6.66 -11.70
C ILE A 254 2.45 -6.86 -12.26
N LEU A 255 2.19 -8.05 -12.77
CA LEU A 255 0.83 -8.50 -13.10
C LEU A 255 0.24 -9.21 -11.88
N GLY A 256 -0.77 -8.60 -11.26
CA GLY A 256 -1.48 -9.19 -10.14
C GLY A 256 -2.47 -10.28 -10.56
N SER A 257 -2.90 -11.11 -9.61
CA SER A 257 -3.86 -12.20 -9.89
C SER A 257 -5.27 -11.71 -10.24
N SER A 258 -5.59 -10.45 -9.94
CA SER A 258 -6.78 -9.75 -10.44
C SER A 258 -6.76 -9.51 -11.97
N GLY A 259 -5.61 -9.71 -12.61
CA GLY A 259 -5.37 -9.43 -14.03
C GLY A 259 -5.00 -7.97 -14.31
N ASN A 260 -4.99 -7.10 -13.29
CA ASN A 260 -4.51 -5.74 -13.37
C ASN A 260 -2.99 -5.70 -13.21
N ARG A 261 -2.37 -4.64 -13.75
CA ARG A 261 -0.97 -4.33 -13.47
C ARG A 261 -0.92 -3.46 -12.22
N PHE A 262 0.13 -3.64 -11.43
CA PHE A 262 0.36 -2.91 -10.20
C PHE A 262 1.79 -2.39 -10.15
N ILE A 263 1.96 -1.25 -9.50
CA ILE A 263 3.22 -0.82 -8.92
C ILE A 263 3.17 -1.27 -7.46
N PRO A 264 3.91 -2.31 -7.08
CA PRO A 264 4.09 -2.69 -5.68
C PRO A 264 4.61 -1.53 -4.88
N SER A 265 4.46 -1.59 -3.56
CA SER A 265 4.84 -0.47 -2.71
C SER A 265 6.31 -0.11 -2.92
N THR A 266 6.56 1.15 -3.23
CA THR A 266 7.89 1.68 -3.51
C THR A 266 8.07 3.04 -2.83
N LEU A 267 9.33 3.36 -2.52
CA LEU A 267 9.73 4.69 -2.05
C LEU A 267 9.92 5.62 -3.25
N VAL A 268 9.21 6.75 -3.23
CA VAL A 268 9.35 7.83 -4.21
C VAL A 268 9.42 9.16 -3.48
N GLU A 269 10.38 10.00 -3.87
CA GLU A 269 10.56 11.32 -3.26
C GLU A 269 9.35 12.23 -3.50
N VAL A 270 8.92 12.93 -2.45
CA VAL A 270 7.78 13.85 -2.45
C VAL A 270 8.06 15.03 -3.38
N ASN A 271 7.08 15.39 -4.23
CA ASN A 271 7.17 16.47 -5.23
C ASN A 271 8.32 16.35 -6.24
N SER A 272 8.96 15.18 -6.30
CA SER A 272 10.02 14.93 -7.25
C SER A 272 9.47 14.91 -8.68
N ARG A 273 10.33 15.20 -9.66
CA ARG A 273 9.97 15.07 -11.07
C ARG A 273 9.51 13.64 -11.39
N GLN A 274 10.15 12.65 -10.78
CA GLN A 274 9.81 11.25 -10.88
C GLN A 274 8.37 10.97 -10.44
N PHE A 275 7.94 11.54 -9.31
CA PHE A 275 6.57 11.42 -8.85
C PHE A 275 5.57 12.09 -9.81
N ASN A 276 5.87 13.30 -10.27
CA ASN A 276 5.00 14.02 -11.20
C ASN A 276 4.89 13.32 -12.56
N ASP A 277 6.00 12.77 -13.05
CA ASP A 277 6.07 12.10 -14.35
C ASP A 277 5.31 10.75 -14.34
N LEU A 278 5.03 10.15 -13.16
CA LEU A 278 4.13 8.99 -13.07
C LEU A 278 2.74 9.29 -13.63
N GLY A 279 2.33 10.57 -13.67
CA GLY A 279 1.00 10.95 -14.17
C GLY A 279 -0.12 10.30 -13.37
N CYS A 280 0.13 10.03 -12.09
CA CYS A 280 -0.83 9.39 -11.19
C CYS A 280 -2.10 10.23 -11.08
N GLU A 281 -3.25 9.62 -11.39
CA GLU A 281 -4.52 10.17 -10.92
C GLU A 281 -4.66 9.83 -9.44
N THR A 282 -4.79 10.86 -8.60
CA THR A 282 -4.89 10.68 -7.16
C THR A 282 -6.23 10.03 -6.83
N ILE A 283 -6.21 8.84 -6.24
CA ILE A 283 -7.41 8.34 -5.57
C ILE A 283 -7.59 9.20 -4.33
N THR A 284 -8.77 9.80 -4.18
CA THR A 284 -9.17 10.51 -2.97
C THR A 284 -9.16 9.55 -1.78
N THR A 285 -8.01 9.48 -1.12
CA THR A 285 -7.83 8.88 0.20
C THR A 285 -8.37 9.87 1.23
N SER A 286 -9.10 9.40 2.24
CA SER A 286 -9.55 10.27 3.34
C SER A 286 -8.34 10.87 4.04
N SER A 287 -8.17 12.19 3.95
CA SER A 287 -7.16 12.97 4.68
C SER A 287 -7.50 13.11 6.15
#